data_AF-A0A2M7AVT5-F1
#
_entry.id   AF-A0A2M7AVT5-F1
#
_cell.length_a   1.000
_cell.length_b   1.000
_cell.length_c   1.000
_cell.angle_alpha   90.00
_cell.angle_beta   90.00
_cell.angle_gamma   90.00
#
_symmetry.space_group_name_H-M   'P 1'
#
loop_
_entity.id
_entity.type
_entity.pdbx_description
1 polymer ?
#
loop_
_entity_poly.entity_id
_entity_poly.type
_entity_poly.pdbx_seq_one_letter_code
_entity_poly.pdbx_strand_id
1 'polypeptide(L)'
;MALLSVLQLMSANGATEKQMYEAAKYYNAFWFPSNYYDLALYFKNKEGKKFSQVSAKIILGKDFSSSSGWQAAKQWLVNKGVVEQPPKQGGSCGV
;
A
#
# COMPACT_ATOMS: atom_id res chain seq x y z
N MET A 1 6.94 13.21 4.16
CA MET A 1 6.62 14.61 3.78
C MET A 1 6.45 14.83 2.27
N ALA A 2 6.87 13.92 1.37
CA ALA A 2 6.70 14.10 -0.08
C ALA A 2 5.23 14.13 -0.56
N LEU A 3 4.37 13.26 -0.03
CA LEU A 3 2.96 13.21 -0.46
C LEU A 3 2.19 14.49 -0.15
N LEU A 4 2.43 15.09 1.02
CA LEU A 4 1.70 16.26 1.47
C LEU A 4 1.90 17.45 0.52
N SER A 5 3.13 17.67 0.04
CA SER A 5 3.43 18.73 -0.92
C SER A 5 2.67 18.56 -2.23
N VAL A 6 2.55 17.32 -2.73
CA VAL A 6 1.73 17.02 -3.92
C VAL A 6 0.27 17.37 -3.68
N LEU A 7 -0.28 16.97 -2.53
CA LEU A 7 -1.69 17.25 -2.20
C LEU A 7 -1.97 18.73 -1.98
N GLN A 8 -1.02 19.47 -1.39
CA GLN A 8 -1.11 20.93 -1.25
C GLN A 8 -1.15 21.61 -2.61
N LEU A 9 -0.30 21.19 -3.55
CA LEU A 9 -0.31 21.70 -4.92
C LEU A 9 -1.63 21.37 -5.64
N MET A 10 -2.15 20.15 -5.49
CA MET A 10 -3.44 19.76 -6.07
C MET A 10 -4.59 20.60 -5.50
N SER A 11 -4.61 20.80 -4.18
CA SER A 11 -5.59 21.65 -3.50
C SER A 11 -5.54 23.10 -4.00
N ALA A 12 -4.33 23.67 -4.15
CA ALA A 12 -4.13 25.01 -4.70
C ALA A 12 -4.64 25.16 -6.14
N ASN A 13 -4.69 24.06 -6.91
CA ASN A 13 -5.25 24.01 -8.26
C ASN A 13 -6.73 23.59 -8.31
N GLY A 14 -7.43 23.59 -7.15
CA GLY A 14 -8.87 23.31 -7.08
C GLY A 14 -9.25 21.83 -7.15
N ALA A 15 -8.31 20.90 -6.91
CA ALA A 15 -8.63 19.48 -6.87
C ALA A 15 -9.57 19.14 -5.69
N THR A 16 -10.56 18.31 -5.95
CA THR A 16 -11.44 17.77 -4.91
C THR A 16 -10.71 16.77 -4.00
N GLU A 17 -11.23 16.58 -2.80
CA GLU A 17 -10.72 15.58 -1.85
C GLU A 17 -10.63 14.19 -2.50
N LYS A 18 -11.64 13.79 -3.28
CA LYS A 18 -11.67 12.51 -4.00
C LYS A 18 -10.51 12.39 -4.99
N GLN A 19 -10.23 13.43 -5.77
CA GLN A 19 -9.10 13.43 -6.71
C GLN A 19 -7.76 13.35 -5.99
N MET A 20 -7.63 14.05 -4.87
CA MET A 20 -6.44 14.01 -4.02
C MET A 20 -6.17 12.62 -3.45
N TYR A 21 -7.20 11.93 -2.94
CA TYR A 21 -7.05 10.55 -2.48
C TYR A 21 -6.66 9.59 -3.61
N GLU A 22 -7.31 9.68 -4.76
CA GLU A 22 -6.96 8.82 -5.91
C GLU A 22 -5.52 9.06 -6.37
N ALA A 23 -5.09 10.32 -6.49
CA ALA A 23 -3.70 10.63 -6.81
C ALA A 23 -2.74 10.05 -5.76
N ALA A 24 -3.01 10.26 -4.47
CA ALA A 24 -2.20 9.74 -3.38
C ALA A 24 -2.01 8.22 -3.43
N LYS A 25 -3.07 7.49 -3.77
CA LYS A 25 -3.04 6.03 -3.91
C LYS A 25 -2.02 5.61 -4.98
N TYR A 26 -2.00 6.27 -6.14
CA TYR A 26 -1.06 5.95 -7.21
C TYR A 26 0.35 6.46 -6.93
N TYR A 27 0.52 7.63 -6.31
CA TYR A 27 1.83 8.12 -5.89
C TYR A 27 2.49 7.18 -4.87
N ASN A 28 1.75 6.73 -3.87
CA ASN A 28 2.30 5.76 -2.92
C ASN A 28 2.58 4.41 -3.57
N ALA A 29 1.74 3.95 -4.52
CA ALA A 29 2.02 2.74 -5.28
C ALA A 29 3.31 2.85 -6.09
N PHE A 30 3.57 4.02 -6.66
CA PHE A 30 4.79 4.31 -7.39
C PHE A 30 6.02 4.38 -6.47
N TRP A 31 5.91 5.02 -5.31
CA TRP A 31 7.03 5.15 -4.35
C TRP A 31 7.31 3.87 -3.55
N PHE A 32 6.31 3.04 -3.31
CA PHE A 32 6.41 1.80 -2.53
C PHE A 32 5.86 0.59 -3.32
N PRO A 33 6.47 0.26 -4.47
CA PRO A 33 5.90 -0.72 -5.41
C PRO A 33 5.74 -2.11 -4.80
N SER A 34 6.72 -2.58 -4.02
CA SER A 34 6.64 -3.88 -3.34
C SER A 34 5.46 -3.92 -2.35
N ASN A 35 5.30 -2.86 -1.56
CA ASN A 35 4.22 -2.81 -0.56
C ASN A 35 2.85 -2.82 -1.23
N TYR A 36 2.68 -1.98 -2.23
CA TYR A 36 1.40 -1.83 -2.93
C TYR A 36 1.08 -3.01 -3.86
N TYR A 37 2.09 -3.73 -4.32
CA TYR A 37 1.90 -5.01 -5.01
C TYR A 37 1.29 -6.06 -4.07
N ASP A 38 1.85 -6.23 -2.87
CA ASP A 38 1.28 -7.12 -1.86
C ASP A 38 -0.15 -6.68 -1.47
N LEU A 39 -0.39 -5.38 -1.28
CA LEU A 39 -1.74 -4.89 -0.99
C LEU A 39 -2.72 -5.19 -2.14
N ALA A 40 -2.29 -5.03 -3.40
CA ALA A 40 -3.11 -5.37 -4.57
C ALA A 40 -3.43 -6.87 -4.61
N LEU A 41 -2.46 -7.73 -4.32
CA LEU A 41 -2.69 -9.18 -4.20
C LEU A 41 -3.64 -9.50 -3.05
N TYR A 42 -3.48 -8.84 -1.89
CA TYR A 42 -4.35 -9.03 -0.74
C TYR A 42 -5.81 -8.72 -1.08
N PHE A 43 -6.11 -7.54 -1.65
CA PHE A 43 -7.49 -7.19 -2.00
C PHE A 43 -8.06 -8.05 -3.12
N LYS A 44 -7.23 -8.45 -4.09
CA LYS A 44 -7.63 -9.38 -5.14
C LYS A 44 -8.04 -10.74 -4.57
N ASN A 45 -7.26 -11.29 -3.63
CA ASN A 45 -7.50 -12.63 -3.08
C ASN A 45 -8.53 -12.63 -1.94
N LYS A 46 -8.66 -11.54 -1.18
CA LYS A 46 -9.61 -11.45 -0.07
C LYS A 46 -10.99 -10.96 -0.48
N GLU A 47 -11.07 -10.04 -1.44
CA GLU A 47 -12.31 -9.37 -1.82
C GLU A 47 -12.64 -9.47 -3.32
N GLY A 48 -11.79 -10.11 -4.14
CA GLY A 48 -11.99 -10.18 -5.59
C GLY A 48 -11.79 -8.83 -6.32
N LYS A 49 -11.28 -7.80 -5.63
CA LYS A 49 -11.15 -6.45 -6.17
C LYS A 49 -9.78 -6.24 -6.81
N LYS A 50 -9.77 -5.71 -8.03
CA LYS A 50 -8.55 -5.16 -8.65
C LYS A 50 -8.08 -3.93 -7.88
N PHE A 51 -6.79 -3.63 -7.91
CA PHE A 51 -6.23 -2.43 -7.27
C PHE A 51 -6.99 -1.15 -7.63
N SER A 52 -7.38 -0.97 -8.89
CA SER A 52 -8.16 0.18 -9.36
C SER A 52 -9.56 0.30 -8.72
N GLN A 53 -10.12 -0.81 -8.23
CA GLN A 53 -11.44 -0.86 -7.59
C GLN A 53 -11.38 -0.68 -6.07
N VAL A 54 -10.18 -0.75 -5.47
CA VAL A 54 -10.00 -0.52 -4.03
C VAL A 54 -10.15 0.98 -3.74
N SER A 55 -10.97 1.32 -2.75
CA SER A 55 -11.12 2.71 -2.30
C SER A 55 -9.78 3.30 -1.87
N ALA A 56 -9.44 4.47 -2.42
CA ALA A 56 -8.22 5.17 -2.05
C ALA A 56 -8.15 5.48 -0.54
N LYS A 57 -9.27 5.87 0.09
CA LYS A 57 -9.33 6.12 1.54
C LYS A 57 -8.99 4.87 2.37
N ILE A 58 -9.41 3.69 1.92
CA ILE A 58 -9.13 2.43 2.62
C ILE A 58 -7.65 2.09 2.49
N ILE A 59 -7.13 2.02 1.27
CA ILE A 59 -5.76 1.54 1.04
C ILE A 59 -4.70 2.51 1.58
N LEU A 60 -4.98 3.82 1.57
CA LEU A 60 -4.12 4.84 2.18
C LEU A 60 -4.22 4.88 3.71
N GLY A 61 -5.21 4.20 4.29
CA GLY A 61 -5.42 4.13 5.73
C GLY A 61 -4.29 3.39 6.45
N LYS A 62 -4.20 3.62 7.77
CA LYS A 62 -3.20 3.03 8.66
C LYS A 62 -3.17 1.49 8.59
N ASP A 63 -4.32 0.86 8.36
CA ASP A 63 -4.43 -0.61 8.32
C ASP A 63 -3.71 -1.24 7.12
N PHE A 64 -3.35 -0.44 6.11
CA PHE A 64 -2.67 -0.92 4.91
C PHE A 64 -1.41 -0.12 4.59
N SER A 65 -1.51 1.21 4.50
CA SER A 65 -0.37 2.10 4.20
C SER A 65 0.40 2.53 5.44
N SER A 66 0.69 1.57 6.32
CA SER A 66 1.67 1.72 7.39
C SER A 66 2.62 0.53 7.40
N SER A 67 3.75 0.65 8.11
CA SER A 67 4.70 -0.45 8.27
C SER A 67 4.02 -1.72 8.78
N SER A 68 3.23 -1.60 9.86
CA SER A 68 2.48 -2.72 10.45
C SER A 68 1.32 -3.19 9.58
N GLY A 69 0.60 -2.26 8.93
CA GLY A 69 -0.57 -2.59 8.12
C GLY A 69 -0.23 -3.42 6.89
N TRP A 70 0.78 -3.00 6.13
CA TRP A 70 1.27 -3.78 4.99
C TRP A 70 1.84 -5.13 5.43
N GLN A 71 2.62 -5.18 6.52
CA GLN A 71 3.15 -6.44 7.06
C GLN A 71 2.04 -7.44 7.42
N ALA A 72 0.93 -6.96 8.01
CA ALA A 72 -0.22 -7.81 8.31
C ALA A 72 -0.87 -8.39 7.03
N ALA A 73 -1.06 -7.56 5.99
CA ALA A 73 -1.57 -8.01 4.70
C ALA A 73 -0.63 -9.04 4.04
N LYS A 74 0.69 -8.80 4.10
CA LYS A 74 1.71 -9.74 3.60
C LYS A 74 1.70 -11.06 4.37
N GLN A 75 1.60 -11.02 5.69
CA GLN A 75 1.49 -12.23 6.50
C GLN A 75 0.24 -13.03 6.16
N TRP A 76 -0.89 -12.35 5.90
CA TRP A 76 -2.10 -13.02 5.43
C TRP A 76 -1.87 -13.73 4.08
N LEU A 77 -1.17 -13.08 3.13
CA LEU A 77 -0.85 -13.68 1.83
C LEU A 77 0.04 -14.92 1.98
N VAL A 78 1.07 -14.84 2.83
CA VAL A 78 1.94 -15.95 3.17
C VAL A 78 1.15 -17.12 3.76
N ASN A 79 0.29 -16.85 4.75
CA ASN A 79 -0.53 -17.88 5.40
C ASN A 79 -1.53 -18.54 4.42
N LYS A 80 -1.88 -17.84 3.33
CA LYS A 80 -2.73 -18.37 2.25
C LYS A 80 -1.94 -19.01 1.11
N GLY A 81 -0.60 -19.05 1.20
CA GLY A 81 0.26 -19.60 0.15
C GLY A 81 0.22 -18.80 -1.16
N VAL A 82 -0.19 -17.53 -1.12
CA VAL A 82 -0.27 -16.66 -2.31
C VAL A 82 1.10 -16.09 -2.68
N VAL A 83 1.92 -15.80 -1.66
CA VAL A 83 3.31 -15.35 -1.82
C VAL A 83 4.21 -16.19 -0.93
N GLU A 84 5.45 -16.36 -1.35
CA GLU A 84 6.44 -17.10 -0.57
C GLU A 84 6.83 -16.34 0.69
N GLN A 85 7.23 -17.09 1.72
CA GLN A 85 7.84 -16.48 2.88
C GLN A 85 9.13 -15.78 2.46
N PRO A 86 9.32 -14.49 2.77
CA PRO A 86 10.64 -13.90 2.61
C PRO A 86 11.63 -14.76 3.41
N PRO A 87 12.82 -15.04 2.87
CA PRO A 87 13.81 -15.84 3.58
C PRO A 87 13.99 -15.24 4.97
N LYS A 88 13.94 -16.07 6.00
CA LYS A 88 14.15 -15.64 7.38
C LYS A 88 15.53 -15.00 7.42
N GLN A 89 15.56 -13.67 7.42
CA GLN A 89 16.78 -12.91 7.57
C GLN A 89 17.18 -13.06 9.04
N GLY A 90 17.91 -14.14 9.32
CA GLY A 90 18.56 -14.36 10.59
C GLY A 90 19.52 -13.21 10.78
N GLY A 91 19.24 -12.35 11.76
CA GLY A 91 20.20 -11.37 12.26
C GLY A 91 21.34 -12.10 12.94
N SER A 92 22.24 -12.68 12.14
CA SER A 92 23.59 -12.97 12.57
C SER A 92 24.43 -11.84 12.03
N CYS A 93 24.56 -10.78 12.82
CA CYS A 93 25.76 -9.96 12.75
C CYS A 93 26.91 -10.89 13.18
N GLY A 94 27.46 -11.61 12.21
CA GLY A 94 28.74 -12.28 12.30
C GLY A 94 29.82 -11.37 11.75
N VAL A 95 30.23 -10.39 12.56
CA VAL A 95 31.58 -9.81 12.64
C VAL A 95 31.81 -9.32 14.06
#